data_AF-A0A1A3QMS9-F1
#
_entry.id   AF-A0A1A3QMS9-F1
#
_cell.length_a   1.000
_cell.length_b   1.000
_cell.length_c   1.000
_cell.angle_alpha   90.00
_cell.angle_beta   90.00
_cell.angle_gamma   90.00
#
_symmetry.space_group_name_H-M   'P 1'
#
loop_
_entity.id
_entity.type
_entity.pdbx_description
1 polymer ?
#
loop_
_entity_poly.entity_id
_entity_poly.type
_entity_poly.pdbx_seq_one_letter_code
_entity_poly.pdbx_strand_id
1 'polypeptide(L)'
;MTSVDRLDGLDLASLDRYLRSLGIGRAGELRGEFISGGRSNLTFRVYDDATSWLVRRPPLHGLTPSAHDMAREYKVVAALQDTPVPVARTIALCEDDSVLGAPFQIVEFVAGQVVRRRAQLEAFSHTVIDACVDSLIRVLVDLHSVDPNAVGLADFGKPSGYLERQVRRWGSQWELVRLPDDHRDADVERLHSGLSQSIPRQSRTSIVHGDYRIDNTILDADDPTTVRAVVDWELSTLGDPLSDAALMCVYR
;
A
#
# COMPACT_ATOMS: atom_id res chain seq x y z
N MET A 1 16.63 -13.18 22.70
CA MET A 1 16.35 -11.83 22.16
C MET A 1 15.26 -11.22 23.00
N THR A 2 15.61 -10.28 23.86
CA THR A 2 14.66 -9.52 24.68
C THR A 2 13.83 -8.59 23.78
N SER A 3 12.66 -8.19 24.24
CA SER A 3 11.69 -7.34 23.51
C SER A 3 12.23 -6.01 22.96
N VAL A 4 13.46 -5.61 23.34
CA VAL A 4 14.07 -4.32 23.03
C VAL A 4 14.66 -4.28 21.60
N ASP A 5 15.11 -5.42 21.04
CA ASP A 5 15.63 -5.48 19.65
C ASP A 5 14.53 -5.41 18.57
N ARG A 6 13.25 -5.34 18.95
CA ARG A 6 12.12 -5.39 17.99
C ARG A 6 11.62 -4.03 17.52
N LEU A 7 12.07 -2.92 18.11
CA LEU A 7 11.59 -1.57 17.79
C LEU A 7 12.67 -0.66 17.21
N ASP A 8 13.72 -1.23 16.63
CA ASP A 8 14.76 -0.45 15.95
C ASP A 8 14.15 0.49 14.90
N GLY A 9 14.39 1.79 15.06
CA GLY A 9 13.79 2.84 14.24
C GLY A 9 12.50 3.45 14.79
N LEU A 10 12.05 3.06 15.99
CA LEU A 10 10.87 3.60 16.67
C LEU A 10 11.20 3.97 18.13
N ASP A 11 11.54 5.24 18.37
CA ASP A 11 11.62 5.80 19.72
C ASP A 11 10.22 6.24 20.20
N LEU A 12 9.62 5.42 21.09
CA LEU A 12 8.29 5.67 21.64
C LEU A 12 8.20 6.97 22.44
N ALA A 13 9.28 7.43 23.09
CA ALA A 13 9.27 8.67 23.85
C ALA A 13 9.24 9.89 22.92
N SER A 14 9.99 9.84 21.82
CA SER A 14 9.96 10.90 20.79
C SER A 14 8.63 10.92 20.05
N LEU A 15 8.07 9.75 19.73
CA LEU A 15 6.74 9.65 19.14
C LEU A 15 5.63 10.18 20.06
N ASP A 16 5.65 9.86 21.37
CA ASP A 16 4.68 10.39 22.34
C ASP A 16 4.73 11.91 22.42
N ARG A 17 5.93 12.51 22.42
CA ARG A 17 6.08 13.98 22.35
C ARG A 17 5.46 14.57 21.08
N TYR A 18 5.65 13.91 19.94
CA TYR A 18 5.09 14.33 18.67
C TYR A 18 3.55 14.21 18.64
N LEU A 19 2.98 13.09 19.10
CA LEU A 19 1.53 12.93 19.19
C LEU A 19 0.91 14.02 20.09
N ARG A 20 1.54 14.31 21.23
CA ARG A 20 1.09 15.37 22.15
C ARG A 20 1.19 16.77 21.55
N SER A 21 2.21 17.06 20.73
CA SER A 21 2.32 18.36 20.07
C SER A 21 1.21 18.60 19.04
N LEU A 22 0.64 17.53 18.49
CA LEU A 22 -0.55 17.56 17.64
C LEU A 22 -1.87 17.60 18.43
N GLY A 23 -1.83 17.59 19.76
CA GLY A 23 -3.01 17.50 20.62
C GLY A 23 -3.64 16.11 20.70
N ILE A 24 -2.94 15.07 20.22
CA ILE A 24 -3.38 13.68 20.32
C ILE A 24 -2.95 13.15 21.69
N GLY A 25 -3.93 12.98 22.57
CA GLY A 25 -3.71 12.40 23.89
C GLY A 25 -3.49 10.88 23.82
N ARG A 26 -2.91 10.33 24.89
CA ARG A 26 -2.82 8.89 25.13
C ARG A 26 -3.42 8.49 26.47
N ALA A 27 -3.92 7.27 26.56
CA ALA A 27 -4.38 6.64 27.79
C ALA A 27 -3.35 5.59 28.26
N GLY A 28 -2.70 5.82 29.40
CA GLY A 28 -1.66 4.90 29.88
C GLY A 28 -0.37 4.97 29.06
N GLU A 29 0.50 3.97 29.20
CA GLU A 29 1.82 3.92 28.56
C GLU A 29 1.72 3.56 27.07
N LEU A 30 2.56 4.20 26.25
CA LEU A 30 2.68 3.88 24.83
C LEU A 30 3.55 2.63 24.64
N ARG A 31 3.04 1.67 23.87
CA ARG A 31 3.70 0.39 23.58
C ARG A 31 3.83 0.24 22.07
N GLY A 32 4.84 -0.52 21.65
CA GLY A 32 5.15 -0.74 20.23
C GLY A 32 5.35 -2.21 19.92
N GLU A 33 4.92 -2.61 18.74
CA GLU A 33 5.17 -3.93 18.16
C GLU A 33 5.54 -3.80 16.69
N PHE A 34 6.65 -4.38 16.27
CA PHE A 34 6.97 -4.49 14.85
C PHE A 34 6.05 -5.50 14.16
N ILE A 35 5.44 -5.06 13.06
CA ILE A 35 4.65 -5.91 12.16
C ILE A 35 5.59 -6.43 11.08
N SER A 36 5.87 -7.73 11.14
CA SER A 36 6.66 -8.39 10.12
C SER A 36 5.88 -8.51 8.80
N GLY A 37 6.61 -8.41 7.68
CA GLY A 37 6.05 -8.63 6.33
C GLY A 37 6.06 -7.40 5.41
N GLY A 38 6.27 -6.19 5.93
CA GLY A 38 6.56 -5.02 5.09
C GLY A 38 7.96 -5.14 4.50
N ARG A 39 8.06 -5.40 3.19
CA ARG A 39 9.36 -5.60 2.51
C ARG A 39 10.07 -4.28 2.19
N SER A 40 9.32 -3.21 1.96
CA SER A 40 9.84 -1.90 1.54
C SER A 40 9.98 -0.93 2.73
N ASN A 41 8.98 -0.84 3.61
CA ASN A 41 8.94 0.11 4.73
C ASN A 41 8.73 -0.59 6.07
N LEU A 42 9.35 -0.05 7.13
CA LEU A 42 9.14 -0.55 8.49
C LEU A 42 7.76 -0.13 8.97
N THR A 43 6.99 -1.09 9.47
CA THR A 43 5.62 -0.88 9.96
C THR A 43 5.53 -1.33 11.41
N PHE A 44 5.10 -0.43 12.28
CA PHE A 44 4.94 -0.67 13.70
C PHE A 44 3.49 -0.46 14.09
N ARG A 45 2.93 -1.39 14.88
CA ARG A 45 1.74 -1.10 15.67
C ARG A 45 2.19 -0.34 16.91
N VAL A 46 1.59 0.81 17.14
CA VAL A 46 1.81 1.61 18.35
C VAL A 46 0.47 1.75 19.04
N TYR A 47 0.41 1.44 20.33
CA TYR A 47 -0.87 1.40 21.04
C TYR A 47 -0.72 1.79 22.50
N ASP A 48 -1.81 2.25 23.08
CA ASP A 48 -1.96 2.56 24.49
C ASP A 48 -3.13 1.74 25.07
N ASP A 49 -3.72 2.16 26.19
CA ASP A 49 -4.83 1.42 26.82
C ASP A 49 -6.20 1.65 26.15
N ALA A 50 -6.31 2.59 25.20
CA ALA A 50 -7.56 2.96 24.54
C ALA A 50 -7.49 2.95 23.01
N THR A 51 -6.32 3.20 22.43
CA THR A 51 -6.14 3.50 21.01
C THR A 51 -4.98 2.70 20.42
N SER A 52 -5.07 2.38 19.13
CA SER A 52 -4.00 1.73 18.38
C SER A 52 -3.81 2.44 17.04
N TRP A 53 -2.56 2.64 16.69
CA TRP A 53 -2.09 3.28 15.48
C TRP A 53 -1.13 2.36 14.72
N LEU A 54 -0.98 2.62 13.43
CA LEU A 54 0.14 2.16 12.63
C LEU A 54 1.08 3.33 12.37
N VAL A 55 2.36 3.10 12.65
CA VAL A 55 3.46 4.01 12.29
C VAL A 55 4.27 3.34 11.19
N ARG A 56 4.39 4.01 10.04
CA ARG A 56 5.18 3.53 8.91
C ARG A 56 6.29 4.52 8.59
N ARG A 57 7.50 3.99 8.37
CA ARG A 57 8.68 4.78 8.02
C ARG A 57 9.57 4.03 7.02
N PRO A 58 10.45 4.75 6.30
CA PRO A 58 11.49 4.13 5.49
C PRO A 58 12.41 3.21 6.30
N PRO A 59 13.09 2.25 5.64
CA PRO A 59 14.06 1.37 6.29
C PRO A 59 15.23 2.17 6.87
N LEU A 60 15.91 1.60 7.86
CA LEU A 60 17.06 2.23 8.51
C LEU A 60 18.26 2.45 7.57
N HIS A 61 18.37 1.61 6.53
CA HIS A 61 19.48 1.60 5.59
C HIS A 61 18.95 1.33 4.18
N GLY A 62 19.72 1.70 3.15
CA GLY A 62 19.35 1.41 1.76
C GLY A 62 18.27 2.31 1.19
N LEU A 63 18.13 3.52 1.72
CA LEU A 63 17.20 4.53 1.21
C LEU A 63 17.48 4.80 -0.26
N THR A 64 16.57 4.37 -1.13
CA THR A 64 16.53 4.84 -2.52
C THR A 64 15.57 6.03 -2.59
N PRO A 65 15.96 7.16 -3.20
CA PRO A 65 15.21 8.44 -3.14
C PRO A 65 13.75 8.43 -3.63
N SER A 66 13.28 7.32 -4.22
CA SER A 66 11.92 7.20 -4.78
C SER A 66 11.14 5.97 -4.32
N ALA A 67 11.76 5.03 -3.61
CA ALA A 67 11.08 3.79 -3.19
C ALA A 67 10.38 3.90 -1.83
N HIS A 68 10.54 5.04 -1.12
CA HIS A 68 10.05 5.22 0.25
C HIS A 68 9.38 6.58 0.47
N ASP A 69 8.58 7.02 -0.50
CA ASP A 69 7.88 8.31 -0.43
C ASP A 69 6.64 8.21 0.49
N MET A 70 6.88 8.35 1.80
CA MET A 70 5.83 8.32 2.83
C MET A 70 4.80 9.42 2.64
N ALA A 71 5.22 10.59 2.16
CA ALA A 71 4.33 11.72 1.94
C ALA A 71 3.32 11.40 0.83
N ARG A 72 3.79 10.77 -0.25
CA ARG A 72 2.95 10.34 -1.37
C ARG A 72 1.95 9.26 -0.97
N GLU A 73 2.38 8.25 -0.21
CA GLU A 73 1.47 7.24 0.33
C GLU A 73 0.41 7.85 1.26
N TYR A 74 0.82 8.74 2.16
CA TYR A 74 -0.10 9.42 3.06
C TYR A 74 -1.10 10.30 2.29
N LYS A 75 -0.64 11.02 1.26
CA LYS A 75 -1.49 11.91 0.44
C LYS A 75 -2.67 11.17 -0.18
N VAL A 76 -2.45 9.98 -0.75
CA VAL A 76 -3.55 9.20 -1.36
C VAL A 76 -4.50 8.62 -0.32
N VAL A 77 -3.99 8.11 0.81
CA VAL A 77 -4.84 7.59 1.89
C VAL A 77 -5.69 8.72 2.50
N ALA A 78 -5.10 9.89 2.75
CA ALA A 78 -5.81 11.06 3.28
C ALA A 78 -6.90 11.53 2.32
N ALA A 79 -6.62 11.58 1.01
CA ALA A 79 -7.57 11.98 -0.01
C ALA A 79 -8.75 11.01 -0.16
N LEU A 80 -8.54 9.72 0.11
CA LEU A 80 -9.57 8.68 -0.02
C LEU A 80 -10.43 8.51 1.24
N GLN A 81 -10.03 9.08 2.39
CA GLN A 81 -10.64 8.81 3.69
C GLN A 81 -12.15 9.12 3.76
N ASP A 82 -12.61 10.12 3.02
CA ASP A 82 -14.02 10.54 2.98
C ASP A 82 -14.77 10.00 1.73
N THR A 83 -14.19 9.01 1.06
CA THR A 83 -14.79 8.32 -0.10
C THR A 83 -15.34 6.94 0.28
N PRO A 84 -16.06 6.25 -0.60
CA PRO A 84 -16.48 4.86 -0.36
C PRO A 84 -15.31 3.85 -0.28
N VAL A 85 -14.10 4.24 -0.68
CA VAL A 85 -12.94 3.35 -0.64
C VAL A 85 -12.51 3.13 0.82
N PRO A 86 -12.54 1.88 1.33
CA PRO A 86 -12.13 1.62 2.71
C PRO A 86 -10.63 1.82 2.83
N VAL A 87 -10.22 2.84 3.58
CA VAL A 87 -8.83 3.12 3.93
C VAL A 87 -8.71 3.39 5.42
N ALA A 88 -7.52 3.19 5.98
CA ALA A 88 -7.26 3.56 7.37
C ALA A 88 -7.41 5.07 7.55
N ARG A 89 -8.01 5.49 8.67
CA ARG A 89 -8.09 6.91 9.02
C ARG A 89 -6.69 7.48 9.20
N THR A 90 -6.39 8.55 8.49
CA THR A 90 -5.13 9.28 8.64
C THR A 90 -5.09 10.07 9.93
N ILE A 91 -3.92 10.10 10.56
CA ILE A 91 -3.69 10.79 11.84
C ILE A 91 -2.67 11.90 11.66
N ALA A 92 -1.49 11.57 11.12
CA ALA A 92 -0.43 12.55 10.90
C ALA A 92 0.61 12.08 9.87
N LEU A 93 1.23 13.05 9.21
CA LEU A 93 2.47 12.89 8.45
C LEU A 93 3.54 13.77 9.09
N CYS A 94 4.69 13.20 9.41
CA CYS A 94 5.86 13.92 9.90
C CYS A 94 6.97 13.83 8.86
N GLU A 95 7.36 14.97 8.29
CA GLU A 95 8.52 15.08 7.39
C GLU A 95 9.77 15.62 8.13
N ASP A 96 9.65 15.91 9.43
CA ASP A 96 10.77 16.32 10.27
C ASP A 96 11.55 15.10 10.78
N ASP A 97 12.71 14.86 10.15
CA ASP A 97 13.62 13.78 10.50
C ASP A 97 14.16 13.88 11.94
N SER A 98 14.06 15.04 12.60
CA SER A 98 14.53 15.18 14.00
C SER A 98 13.71 14.38 15.00
N VAL A 99 12.51 13.92 14.62
CA VAL A 99 11.60 13.20 15.53
C VAL A 99 11.94 11.71 15.62
N LEU A 100 12.05 11.00 14.47
CA LEU A 100 12.34 9.55 14.42
C LEU A 100 13.53 9.18 13.51
N GLY A 101 14.28 10.17 13.05
CA GLY A 101 15.43 9.99 12.14
C GLY A 101 15.06 9.76 10.68
N ALA A 102 13.78 9.88 10.31
CA ALA A 102 13.26 9.78 8.94
C ALA A 102 11.80 10.27 8.91
N PRO A 103 11.24 10.56 7.71
CA PRO A 103 9.82 10.86 7.58
C PRO A 103 8.99 9.63 7.96
N PHE A 104 7.82 9.86 8.55
CA PHE A 104 6.91 8.77 8.91
C PHE A 104 5.46 9.22 8.84
N GLN A 105 4.57 8.25 8.63
CA GLN A 105 3.14 8.45 8.67
C GLN A 105 2.50 7.68 9.83
N ILE A 106 1.43 8.25 10.37
CA ILE A 106 0.57 7.65 11.38
C ILE A 106 -0.84 7.54 10.81
N VAL A 107 -1.38 6.33 10.83
CA VAL A 107 -2.78 6.03 10.52
C VAL A 107 -3.39 5.21 11.65
N GLU A 108 -4.71 5.12 11.70
CA GLU A 108 -5.41 4.22 12.61
C GLU A 108 -5.03 2.75 12.34
N PHE A 109 -4.90 1.96 13.41
CA PHE A 109 -4.76 0.53 13.26
C PHE A 109 -6.12 -0.11 12.93
N VAL A 110 -6.26 -0.60 11.70
CA VAL A 110 -7.45 -1.34 11.28
C VAL A 110 -7.31 -2.81 11.67
N ALA A 111 -8.08 -3.24 12.66
CA ALA A 111 -8.14 -4.64 13.05
C ALA A 111 -8.89 -5.48 11.99
N GLY A 112 -8.37 -6.67 11.72
CA GLY A 112 -8.96 -7.62 10.78
C GLY A 112 -7.99 -8.71 10.38
N GLN A 113 -8.36 -9.49 9.37
CA GLN A 113 -7.55 -10.58 8.84
C GLN A 113 -7.01 -10.27 7.45
N VAL A 114 -5.77 -10.68 7.20
CA VAL A 114 -5.15 -10.58 5.87
C VAL A 114 -4.91 -11.99 5.35
N VAL A 115 -5.48 -12.29 4.19
CA VAL A 115 -5.33 -13.60 3.53
C VAL A 115 -4.04 -13.60 2.72
N ARG A 116 -3.01 -14.29 3.20
CA ARG A 116 -1.69 -14.39 2.54
C ARG A 116 -1.43 -15.74 1.90
N ARG A 117 -2.11 -16.77 2.36
CA ARG A 117 -1.89 -18.16 1.97
C ARG A 117 -3.21 -18.83 1.67
N ARG A 118 -3.21 -19.70 0.65
CA ARG A 118 -4.37 -20.52 0.27
C ARG A 118 -4.98 -21.28 1.45
N ALA A 119 -4.16 -21.80 2.36
CA ALA A 119 -4.63 -22.52 3.54
C ALA A 119 -5.55 -21.68 4.46
N GLN A 120 -5.44 -20.34 4.44
CA GLN A 120 -6.35 -19.47 5.20
C GLN A 120 -7.76 -19.43 4.60
N LEU A 121 -7.90 -19.74 3.31
CA LEU A 121 -9.19 -19.80 2.62
C LEU A 121 -9.90 -21.15 2.82
N GLU A 122 -9.18 -22.20 3.24
CA GLU A 122 -9.75 -23.54 3.48
C GLU A 122 -10.79 -23.55 4.61
N ALA A 123 -10.75 -22.55 5.50
CA ALA A 123 -11.74 -22.33 6.54
C ALA A 123 -13.06 -21.75 6.02
N PHE A 124 -13.12 -21.28 4.78
CA PHE A 124 -14.29 -20.63 4.19
C PHE A 124 -15.02 -21.56 3.21
N SER A 125 -16.34 -21.41 3.16
CA SER A 125 -17.13 -22.05 2.10
C SER A 125 -16.92 -21.32 0.77
N HIS A 126 -17.19 -22.02 -0.34
CA HIS A 126 -17.14 -21.41 -1.67
C HIS A 126 -18.01 -20.14 -1.78
N THR A 127 -19.21 -20.16 -1.20
CA THR A 127 -20.10 -18.99 -1.21
C THR A 127 -19.49 -17.78 -0.48
N VAL A 128 -18.77 -18.00 0.61
CA VAL A 128 -18.06 -16.93 1.33
C VAL A 128 -16.89 -16.41 0.50
N ILE A 129 -16.15 -17.29 -0.17
CA ILE A 129 -15.06 -16.90 -1.08
C ILE A 129 -15.59 -16.07 -2.24
N ASP A 130 -16.69 -16.49 -2.89
CA ASP A 130 -17.31 -15.76 -3.98
C ASP A 130 -17.77 -14.36 -3.52
N ALA A 131 -18.41 -14.28 -2.36
CA ALA A 131 -18.82 -12.99 -1.77
C ALA A 131 -17.64 -12.09 -1.38
N CYS A 132 -16.53 -12.67 -0.91
CA CYS A 132 -15.29 -11.93 -0.67
C CYS A 132 -14.73 -11.36 -1.97
N VAL A 133 -14.70 -12.13 -3.05
CA VAL A 133 -14.26 -11.67 -4.37
C VAL A 133 -15.15 -10.54 -4.89
N ASP A 134 -16.48 -10.67 -4.74
CA ASP A 134 -17.42 -9.61 -5.09
C ASP A 134 -17.13 -8.30 -4.33
N SER A 135 -16.83 -8.39 -3.03
CA SER A 135 -16.47 -7.21 -2.23
C SER A 135 -15.15 -6.58 -2.65
N LEU A 136 -14.14 -7.39 -2.99
CA LEU A 136 -12.90 -6.88 -3.58
C LEU A 136 -13.14 -6.16 -4.91
N ILE A 137 -14.05 -6.68 -5.75
CA ILE A 137 -14.43 -6.02 -7.01
C ILE A 137 -15.16 -4.70 -6.73
N ARG A 138 -16.09 -4.67 -5.76
CA ARG A 138 -16.81 -3.44 -5.39
C ARG A 138 -15.85 -2.34 -4.94
N VAL A 139 -14.89 -2.67 -4.07
CA VAL A 139 -13.85 -1.72 -3.64
C VAL A 139 -13.03 -1.18 -4.82
N LEU A 140 -12.73 -2.04 -5.80
CA LEU A 140 -11.99 -1.61 -6.99
C LEU A 140 -12.84 -0.67 -7.87
N VAL A 141 -14.13 -0.97 -8.02
CA VAL A 141 -15.08 -0.09 -8.71
C VAL A 141 -15.19 1.26 -8.01
N ASP A 142 -15.30 1.27 -6.68
CA ASP A 142 -15.36 2.50 -5.87
C ASP A 142 -14.08 3.33 -6.08
N LEU A 143 -12.90 2.70 -5.97
CA LEU A 143 -11.61 3.36 -6.19
C LEU A 143 -11.51 3.98 -7.58
N HIS A 144 -11.87 3.22 -8.62
CA HIS A 144 -11.78 3.71 -9.99
C HIS A 144 -12.88 4.73 -10.33
N SER A 145 -13.89 4.91 -9.47
CA SER A 145 -14.96 5.89 -9.66
C SER A 145 -14.67 7.23 -8.98
N VAL A 146 -13.68 7.30 -8.10
CA VAL A 146 -13.23 8.56 -7.49
C VAL A 146 -12.66 9.48 -8.57
N ASP A 147 -13.17 10.72 -8.63
CA ASP A 147 -12.57 11.79 -9.43
C ASP A 147 -11.31 12.30 -8.71
N PRO A 148 -10.10 12.10 -9.28
CA PRO A 148 -8.86 12.54 -8.65
C PRO A 148 -8.85 14.04 -8.37
N ASN A 149 -9.50 14.86 -9.20
CA ASN A 149 -9.52 16.31 -8.98
C ASN A 149 -10.34 16.68 -7.75
N ALA A 150 -11.49 16.04 -7.56
CA ALA A 150 -12.40 16.30 -6.45
C ALA A 150 -11.78 15.98 -5.08
N VAL A 151 -10.83 15.05 -5.04
CA VAL A 151 -10.11 14.64 -3.81
C VAL A 151 -8.69 15.23 -3.70
N GLY A 152 -8.33 16.20 -4.56
CA GLY A 152 -7.02 16.88 -4.48
C GLY A 152 -5.83 16.06 -4.99
N LEU A 153 -6.07 15.07 -5.85
CA LEU A 153 -5.09 14.18 -6.48
C LEU A 153 -4.90 14.45 -7.98
N ALA A 154 -5.29 15.62 -8.48
CA ALA A 154 -5.15 16.01 -9.89
C ALA A 154 -3.72 15.84 -10.44
N ASP A 155 -2.72 16.07 -9.58
CA ASP A 155 -1.29 16.05 -9.88
C ASP A 155 -0.56 14.81 -9.34
N PHE A 156 -1.30 13.79 -8.86
CA PHE A 156 -0.73 12.62 -8.17
C PHE A 156 0.10 11.69 -9.08
N GLY A 157 -0.03 11.85 -10.39
CA GLY A 157 0.72 11.11 -11.39
C GLY A 157 0.46 11.65 -12.79
N LYS A 158 1.19 11.15 -13.79
CA LYS A 158 0.98 11.56 -15.18
C LYS A 158 -0.22 10.81 -15.78
N PRO A 159 -1.33 11.48 -16.14
CA PRO A 159 -2.58 10.81 -16.48
C PRO A 159 -2.57 10.08 -17.83
N SER A 160 -1.75 10.52 -18.79
CA SER A 160 -1.74 10.00 -20.17
C SER A 160 -0.54 9.10 -20.44
N GLY A 161 -0.75 8.03 -21.22
CA GLY A 161 0.31 7.10 -21.63
C GLY A 161 0.80 6.23 -20.49
N TYR A 162 -0.10 5.86 -19.56
CA TYR A 162 0.25 5.08 -18.37
C TYR A 162 0.85 3.72 -18.75
N LEU A 163 0.15 2.93 -19.58
CA LEU A 163 0.59 1.59 -19.97
C LEU A 163 1.93 1.61 -20.73
N GLU A 164 2.13 2.59 -21.60
CA GLU A 164 3.38 2.79 -22.34
C GLU A 164 4.56 3.04 -21.40
N ARG A 165 4.35 3.85 -20.37
CA ARG A 165 5.38 4.07 -19.34
C ARG A 165 5.63 2.81 -18.52
N GLN A 166 4.61 2.04 -18.20
CA GLN A 166 4.77 0.80 -17.43
C GLN A 166 5.60 -0.23 -18.21
N VAL A 167 5.28 -0.48 -19.49
CA VAL A 167 6.05 -1.40 -20.36
C VAL A 167 7.51 -0.94 -20.48
N ARG A 168 7.74 0.35 -20.80
CA ARG A 168 9.09 0.91 -20.90
C ARG A 168 9.86 0.82 -19.58
N ARG A 169 9.21 1.16 -18.46
CA ARG A 169 9.84 1.09 -17.13
C ARG A 169 10.22 -0.35 -16.81
N TRP A 170 9.33 -1.30 -17.01
CA TRP A 170 9.61 -2.72 -16.77
C TRP A 170 10.81 -3.22 -17.60
N GLY A 171 10.86 -2.91 -18.89
CA GLY A 171 12.02 -3.24 -19.73
C GLY A 171 13.32 -2.59 -19.23
N SER A 172 13.28 -1.30 -18.87
CA SER A 172 14.47 -0.61 -18.34
C SER A 172 14.93 -1.15 -16.98
N GLN A 173 14.03 -1.69 -16.16
CA GLN A 173 14.41 -2.31 -14.88
C GLN A 173 15.14 -3.63 -15.11
N TRP A 174 14.74 -4.42 -16.11
CA TRP A 174 15.46 -5.65 -16.47
C TRP A 174 16.93 -5.38 -16.79
N GLU A 175 17.21 -4.33 -17.56
CA GLU A 175 18.58 -3.92 -17.92
C GLU A 175 19.46 -3.61 -16.69
N LEU A 176 18.85 -3.20 -15.58
CA LEU A 176 19.56 -2.88 -14.34
C LEU A 176 19.78 -4.09 -13.44
N VAL A 177 18.92 -5.11 -13.51
CA VAL A 177 18.91 -6.24 -12.57
C VAL A 177 19.39 -7.56 -13.18
N ARG A 178 19.45 -7.65 -14.52
CA ARG A 178 19.91 -8.87 -15.20
C ARG A 178 21.37 -9.16 -14.86
N LEU A 179 21.68 -10.45 -14.75
CA LEU A 179 23.06 -10.91 -14.62
C LEU A 179 23.70 -11.03 -16.00
N PRO A 180 25.05 -11.00 -16.09
CA PRO A 180 25.74 -11.42 -17.31
C PRO A 180 25.31 -12.84 -17.71
N ASP A 181 25.01 -13.04 -19.01
CA ASP A 181 24.57 -14.30 -19.59
C ASP A 181 23.28 -14.89 -18.96
N ASP A 182 22.34 -14.03 -18.56
CA ASP A 182 21.06 -14.48 -18.00
C ASP A 182 20.23 -15.22 -19.06
N HIS A 183 19.99 -16.52 -18.84
CA HIS A 183 19.19 -17.39 -19.70
C HIS A 183 17.78 -16.87 -20.03
N ARG A 184 17.25 -15.92 -19.24
CA ARG A 184 15.92 -15.31 -19.43
C ARG A 184 15.93 -14.14 -20.42
N ASP A 185 17.09 -13.63 -20.83
CA ASP A 185 17.19 -12.43 -21.66
C ASP A 185 16.37 -12.54 -22.96
N ALA A 186 16.45 -13.68 -23.66
CA ALA A 186 15.71 -13.89 -24.90
C ALA A 186 14.18 -13.94 -24.70
N ASP A 187 13.71 -14.44 -23.55
CA ASP A 187 12.28 -14.46 -23.21
C ASP A 187 11.79 -13.08 -22.80
N VAL A 188 12.58 -12.34 -22.00
CA VAL A 188 12.26 -10.97 -21.57
C VAL A 188 12.24 -10.02 -22.77
N GLU A 189 13.19 -10.12 -23.69
CA GLU A 189 13.22 -9.31 -24.91
C GLU A 189 11.99 -9.59 -25.79
N ARG A 190 11.63 -10.86 -25.97
CA ARG A 190 10.43 -11.27 -26.73
C ARG A 190 9.17 -10.69 -26.09
N LEU A 191 9.04 -10.80 -24.76
CA LEU A 191 7.90 -10.26 -24.02
C LEU A 191 7.84 -8.73 -24.10
N HIS A 192 8.95 -8.04 -23.86
CA HIS A 192 9.02 -6.58 -23.93
C HIS A 192 8.64 -6.06 -25.32
N SER A 193 9.16 -6.68 -26.38
CA SER A 193 8.86 -6.33 -27.77
C SER A 193 7.38 -6.58 -28.09
N GLY A 194 6.84 -7.74 -27.71
CA GLY A 194 5.43 -8.08 -27.91
C GLY A 194 4.50 -7.10 -27.20
N LEU A 195 4.77 -6.78 -25.94
CA LEU A 195 4.00 -5.80 -25.16
C LEU A 195 4.10 -4.40 -25.78
N SER A 196 5.29 -3.97 -26.20
CA SER A 196 5.50 -2.64 -26.81
C SER A 196 4.72 -2.46 -28.12
N GLN A 197 4.52 -3.54 -28.88
CA GLN A 197 3.77 -3.52 -30.14
C GLN A 197 2.25 -3.66 -29.96
N SER A 198 1.80 -4.12 -28.79
CA SER A 198 0.40 -4.46 -28.52
C SER A 198 -0.21 -3.64 -27.37
N ILE A 199 0.38 -2.48 -27.06
CA ILE A 199 -0.13 -1.58 -26.02
C ILE A 199 -1.56 -1.17 -26.38
N PRO A 200 -2.57 -1.50 -25.56
CA PRO A 200 -3.93 -1.10 -25.83
C PRO A 200 -4.08 0.42 -25.65
N ARG A 201 -5.03 1.01 -26.38
CA ARG A 201 -5.39 2.41 -26.18
C ARG A 201 -5.89 2.58 -24.74
N GLN A 202 -5.36 3.60 -24.06
CA GLN A 202 -5.79 3.92 -22.71
C GLN A 202 -7.31 4.16 -22.65
N SER A 203 -7.98 3.47 -21.74
CA SER A 203 -9.44 3.47 -21.62
C SER A 203 -9.95 4.80 -21.05
N ARG A 204 -9.43 5.16 -19.87
CA ARG A 204 -9.62 6.41 -19.14
C ARG A 204 -8.47 6.58 -18.15
N THR A 205 -8.51 7.65 -17.37
CA THR A 205 -7.62 7.84 -16.22
C THR A 205 -8.43 7.71 -14.93
N SER A 206 -7.89 6.95 -13.97
CA SER A 206 -8.39 6.89 -12.59
C SER A 206 -7.21 6.87 -11.62
N ILE A 207 -7.51 6.95 -10.32
CA ILE A 207 -6.59 6.45 -9.30
C ILE A 207 -6.45 4.94 -9.53
N VAL A 208 -5.22 4.45 -9.58
CA VAL A 208 -4.91 3.02 -9.60
C VAL A 208 -4.09 2.68 -8.37
N HIS A 209 -4.35 1.53 -7.77
CA HIS A 209 -3.58 1.03 -6.62
C HIS A 209 -2.19 0.55 -7.05
N GLY A 210 -2.08 -0.06 -8.23
CA GLY A 210 -0.83 -0.56 -8.80
C GLY A 210 -0.45 -1.96 -8.33
N ASP A 211 -0.83 -2.35 -7.11
CA ASP A 211 -0.69 -3.73 -6.59
C ASP A 211 -1.97 -4.23 -5.89
N TYR A 212 -3.14 -4.12 -6.56
CA TYR A 212 -4.41 -4.52 -5.96
C TYR A 212 -4.58 -6.04 -5.92
N ARG A 213 -4.49 -6.62 -4.72
CA ARG A 213 -4.59 -8.06 -4.45
C ARG A 213 -5.10 -8.31 -3.02
N ILE A 214 -5.66 -9.49 -2.77
CA ILE A 214 -6.34 -9.80 -1.49
C ILE A 214 -5.44 -9.64 -0.26
N ASP A 215 -4.14 -9.91 -0.36
CA ASP A 215 -3.19 -9.73 0.75
C ASP A 215 -2.78 -8.27 0.98
N ASN A 216 -3.17 -7.36 0.09
CA ASN A 216 -3.14 -5.91 0.29
C ASN A 216 -4.53 -5.36 0.72
N THR A 217 -5.39 -6.25 1.23
CA THR A 217 -6.64 -5.88 1.89
C THR A 217 -6.75 -6.48 3.28
N ILE A 218 -7.40 -5.75 4.17
CA ILE A 218 -7.77 -6.22 5.51
C ILE A 218 -9.25 -6.56 5.45
N LEU A 219 -9.59 -7.83 5.61
CA LEU A 219 -10.96 -8.30 5.72
C LEU A 219 -11.40 -8.23 7.18
N ASP A 220 -12.71 -8.11 7.42
CA ASP A 220 -13.24 -8.22 8.78
C ASP A 220 -12.95 -9.62 9.35
N ALA A 221 -12.65 -9.67 10.65
CA ALA A 221 -12.27 -10.92 11.31
C ALA A 221 -13.46 -11.89 11.43
N ASP A 222 -14.66 -11.34 11.65
CA ASP A 222 -15.88 -12.12 11.84
C ASP A 222 -16.67 -12.27 10.53
N ASP A 223 -16.58 -11.27 9.64
CA ASP A 223 -17.19 -11.29 8.30
C ASP A 223 -16.16 -11.09 7.17
N PRO A 224 -15.53 -12.17 6.65
CA PRO A 224 -14.53 -12.05 5.58
C PRO A 224 -15.11 -11.51 4.26
N THR A 225 -16.42 -11.30 4.14
CA THR A 225 -17.02 -10.63 2.97
C THR A 225 -16.97 -9.11 3.06
N THR A 226 -16.50 -8.54 4.17
CA THR A 226 -16.36 -7.10 4.37
C THR A 226 -14.89 -6.68 4.30
N VAL A 227 -14.53 -5.78 3.38
CA VAL A 227 -13.20 -5.18 3.30
C VAL A 227 -13.13 -3.97 4.23
N ARG A 228 -12.27 -4.05 5.26
CA ARG A 228 -12.07 -3.00 6.27
C ARG A 228 -11.09 -1.93 5.83
N ALA A 229 -10.07 -2.30 5.05
CA ALA A 229 -9.13 -1.35 4.48
C ALA A 229 -8.35 -1.96 3.30
N VAL A 230 -8.04 -1.12 2.31
CA VAL A 230 -6.98 -1.36 1.31
C VAL A 230 -5.68 -0.73 1.83
N VAL A 231 -4.58 -1.48 1.74
CA VAL A 231 -3.27 -1.09 2.27
C VAL A 231 -2.19 -1.17 1.19
N ASP A 232 -1.01 -0.65 1.49
CA ASP A 232 0.17 -0.66 0.61
C ASP A 232 0.05 0.15 -0.68
N TRP A 233 -0.20 1.45 -0.51
CA TRP A 233 -0.41 2.41 -1.58
C TRP A 233 0.88 2.91 -2.25
N GLU A 234 2.03 2.27 -2.02
CA GLU A 234 3.35 2.74 -2.49
C GLU A 234 3.44 2.85 -4.02
N LEU A 235 2.76 1.95 -4.74
CA LEU A 235 2.72 1.91 -6.21
C LEU A 235 1.54 2.68 -6.82
N SER A 236 0.65 3.22 -5.99
CA SER A 236 -0.56 3.88 -6.46
C SER A 236 -0.23 5.07 -7.34
N THR A 237 -1.05 5.42 -8.34
CA THR A 237 -0.82 6.59 -9.21
C THR A 237 -2.08 6.96 -9.98
N LEU A 238 -1.96 7.90 -10.93
CA LEU A 238 -2.97 8.10 -11.97
C LEU A 238 -2.64 7.23 -13.18
N GLY A 239 -3.55 6.34 -13.55
CA GLY A 239 -3.33 5.32 -14.56
C GLY A 239 -4.59 4.81 -15.21
N ASP A 240 -4.45 3.74 -16.00
CA ASP A 240 -5.58 3.05 -16.63
C ASP A 240 -6.16 2.03 -15.64
N PRO A 241 -7.44 2.14 -15.22
CA PRO A 241 -8.04 1.22 -14.25
C PRO A 241 -7.98 -0.25 -14.67
N LEU A 242 -7.88 -0.54 -15.96
CA LEU A 242 -7.77 -1.91 -16.45
C LEU A 242 -6.50 -2.61 -15.95
N SER A 243 -5.45 -1.89 -15.55
CA SER A 243 -4.25 -2.51 -14.99
C SER A 243 -4.51 -3.19 -13.66
N ASP A 244 -5.25 -2.55 -12.74
CA ASP A 244 -5.58 -3.16 -11.45
C ASP A 244 -6.55 -4.34 -11.64
N ALA A 245 -7.55 -4.19 -12.52
CA ALA A 245 -8.49 -5.26 -12.83
C ALA A 245 -7.80 -6.48 -13.46
N ALA A 246 -6.84 -6.26 -14.35
CA ALA A 246 -6.02 -7.31 -14.93
C ALA A 246 -5.14 -7.98 -13.87
N LEU A 247 -4.54 -7.20 -12.95
CA LEU A 247 -3.73 -7.75 -11.86
C LEU A 247 -4.56 -8.66 -10.96
N MET A 248 -5.76 -8.23 -10.58
CA MET A 248 -6.69 -9.05 -9.80
C MET A 248 -7.02 -10.37 -10.50
N CYS A 249 -7.17 -10.37 -11.83
CA CYS A 249 -7.37 -11.59 -12.61
C CYS A 249 -6.17 -12.55 -12.62
N VAL A 250 -4.94 -12.04 -12.43
CA VAL A 250 -3.70 -12.85 -12.39
C VAL A 250 -3.55 -13.54 -11.03
N TYR A 251 -3.96 -12.87 -9.95
CA TYR A 251 -3.81 -13.35 -8.57
C TYR A 251 -5.00 -14.16 -8.02
N ARG A 252 -5.99 -14.48 -8.87
CA ARG A 252 -7.15 -15.32 -8.53
C ARG A 252 -6.79 -16.77 -8.17
#